data_AF-A0A1H8ZPU1-F1
#
_entry.id   AF-A0A1H8ZPU1-F1
#
_cell.length_a   1.000
_cell.length_b   1.000
_cell.length_c   1.000
_cell.angle_alpha   90.00
_cell.angle_beta   90.00
_cell.angle_gamma   90.00
#
_symmetry.space_group_name_H-M   'P 1'
#
loop_
_entity.id
_entity.type
_entity.pdbx_description
1 polymer ?
#
loop_
_entity_poly.entity_id
_entity_poly.type
_entity_poly.pdbx_seq_one_letter_code
_entity_poly.pdbx_strand_id
1 'polypeptide(L)'
;MSEPRHTLHVVSGKGGTGKTTIAAGLACALATRGRRVLLCEVEGRQGLAELFGVHPLEGDEERRLTRTPTGGSVYGLSIDAEDALREYLDTFYHLGLAGRALDRFGVIDFVTSIAPGLRDVLLTGKVYEAVRRGQKGLPTAYDAVVLDAPPTGRIGQFLNIHDAVSGIAKVGPIRSQADSVAALLRARTTIVHLVTLLEDMPVTETEEAVAALAPSGTRVGTIIENMVSPSPFEPAVLADVAAGAVNLSVPGWDEQRNKTLAGEFAVEAARTLEQQVRHDRLLRLGLPLVQVDFDPLGVDAESLFAIAEQLTDQLALEAA
;
A
#
# COMPACT_ATOMS: atom_id res chain seq x y z
N MET A 1 25.65 5.99 12.59
CA MET A 1 24.91 4.72 12.81
C MET A 1 24.13 4.47 11.54
N SER A 2 24.19 3.27 10.96
CA SER A 2 23.39 2.90 9.79
C SER A 2 21.89 2.99 10.11
N GLU A 3 21.05 3.28 9.12
CA GLU A 3 19.60 3.19 9.32
C GLU A 3 19.20 1.75 9.69
N PRO A 4 18.23 1.57 10.60
CA PRO A 4 17.83 0.24 11.07
C PRO A 4 16.87 -0.44 10.10
N ARG A 5 16.97 -1.78 10.02
CA ARG A 5 16.08 -2.61 9.21
C ARG A 5 14.61 -2.35 9.42
N HIS A 6 13.92 -1.95 8.36
CA HIS A 6 12.48 -1.87 8.37
C HIS A 6 11.86 -3.26 8.54
N THR A 7 11.01 -3.40 9.55
CA THR A 7 10.26 -4.61 9.89
C THR A 7 8.80 -4.51 9.47
N LEU A 8 8.28 -3.28 9.30
CA LEU A 8 6.91 -3.02 8.86
C LEU A 8 6.90 -1.99 7.72
N HIS A 9 6.37 -2.40 6.58
CA HIS A 9 6.11 -1.55 5.42
C HIS A 9 4.60 -1.36 5.31
N VAL A 10 4.11 -0.12 5.39
CA VAL A 10 2.70 0.19 5.22
C VAL A 10 2.53 0.78 3.83
N VAL A 11 1.65 0.22 3.00
CA VAL A 11 1.38 0.70 1.64
C VAL A 11 -0.03 1.29 1.62
N SER A 12 -0.14 2.58 1.29
CA SER A 12 -1.42 3.29 1.12
C SER A 12 -1.42 4.09 -0.19
N GLY A 13 -2.51 4.77 -0.51
CA GLY A 13 -2.79 5.34 -1.83
C GLY A 13 -4.28 5.49 -2.09
N LYS A 14 -4.68 6.38 -3.00
CA LYS A 14 -6.09 6.55 -3.38
C LYS A 14 -6.71 5.23 -3.87
N GLY A 15 -8.03 5.08 -3.73
CA GLY A 15 -8.75 3.94 -4.33
C GLY A 15 -8.47 3.84 -5.84
N GLY A 16 -8.07 2.67 -6.33
CA GLY A 16 -7.77 2.45 -7.75
C GLY A 16 -6.33 2.72 -8.20
N THR A 17 -5.44 3.24 -7.34
CA THR A 17 -4.04 3.52 -7.74
C THR A 17 -3.13 2.28 -7.80
N GLY A 18 -3.63 1.09 -7.46
CA GLY A 18 -2.86 -0.16 -7.49
C GLY A 18 -2.12 -0.51 -6.18
N LYS A 19 -2.55 0.02 -5.03
CA LYS A 19 -1.97 -0.31 -3.69
C LYS A 19 -1.70 -1.80 -3.47
N THR A 20 -2.72 -2.65 -3.66
CA THR A 20 -2.62 -4.10 -3.42
C THR A 20 -1.55 -4.74 -4.31
N THR A 21 -1.51 -4.35 -5.58
CA THR A 21 -0.48 -4.78 -6.54
C THR A 21 0.91 -4.35 -6.13
N ILE A 22 1.09 -3.08 -5.74
CA ILE A 22 2.38 -2.55 -5.28
C ILE A 22 2.80 -3.17 -3.94
N ALA A 23 1.87 -3.42 -3.02
CA ALA A 23 2.14 -4.11 -1.76
C ALA A 23 2.62 -5.55 -2.00
N ALA A 24 1.98 -6.27 -2.92
CA ALA A 24 2.41 -7.58 -3.35
C ALA A 24 3.78 -7.56 -4.04
N GLY A 25 4.02 -6.63 -4.96
CA GLY A 25 5.31 -6.43 -5.62
C GLY A 25 6.42 -6.10 -4.61
N LEU A 26 6.15 -5.26 -3.62
CA LEU A 26 7.08 -4.95 -2.53
C LEU A 26 7.37 -6.18 -1.66
N ALA A 27 6.35 -6.98 -1.34
CA ALA A 27 6.53 -8.22 -0.60
C ALA A 27 7.41 -9.21 -1.38
N CYS A 28 7.20 -9.34 -2.69
CA CYS A 28 8.05 -10.13 -3.59
C CYS A 28 9.48 -9.57 -3.64
N ALA A 29 9.68 -8.24 -3.74
CA ALA A 29 11.00 -7.59 -3.76
C ALA A 29 11.80 -7.81 -2.47
N LEU A 30 11.11 -7.86 -1.32
CA LEU A 30 11.71 -8.21 -0.05
C LEU A 30 12.05 -9.72 0.00
N ALA A 31 11.16 -10.58 -0.50
CA ALA A 31 11.33 -12.03 -0.50
C ALA A 31 12.39 -12.52 -1.51
N THR A 32 12.64 -11.82 -2.61
CA THR A 32 13.72 -12.15 -3.56
C THR A 32 15.11 -12.00 -2.94
N ARG A 33 15.22 -11.40 -1.75
CA ARG A 33 16.45 -11.38 -0.94
C ARG A 33 16.57 -12.58 0.02
N GLY A 34 15.89 -13.69 -0.27
CA GLY A 34 15.89 -14.90 0.58
C GLY A 34 15.06 -14.76 1.88
N ARG A 35 14.25 -13.70 2.00
CA ARG A 35 13.51 -13.36 3.22
C ARG A 35 12.16 -14.06 3.28
N ARG A 36 11.66 -14.26 4.50
CA ARG A 36 10.28 -14.68 4.77
C ARG A 36 9.43 -13.45 5.08
N VAL A 37 8.50 -13.12 4.19
CA VAL A 37 7.69 -11.89 4.25
C VAL A 37 6.24 -12.23 4.49
N LEU A 38 5.56 -11.46 5.33
CA LEU A 38 4.10 -11.52 5.48
C LEU A 38 3.47 -10.33 4.78
N LEU A 39 2.47 -10.57 3.95
CA LEU A 39 1.64 -9.58 3.27
C LEU A 39 0.23 -9.64 3.88
N CYS A 40 -0.19 -8.53 4.50
CA CYS A 40 -1.48 -8.41 5.16
C CYS A 40 -2.41 -7.47 4.38
N GLU A 41 -3.68 -7.83 4.21
CA GLU A 41 -4.75 -6.89 3.83
C GLU A 41 -5.75 -6.73 4.98
N VAL A 42 -6.38 -5.56 5.10
CA VAL A 42 -7.30 -5.23 6.21
C VAL A 42 -8.68 -4.72 5.74
N GLU A 43 -8.90 -4.66 4.42
CA GLU A 43 -10.17 -4.20 3.83
C GLU A 43 -11.14 -5.35 3.52
N GLY A 44 -10.76 -6.62 3.76
CA GLY A 44 -11.62 -7.79 3.55
C GLY A 44 -12.04 -8.00 2.09
N ARG A 45 -11.25 -7.50 1.13
CA ARG A 45 -11.58 -7.55 -0.30
C ARG A 45 -11.12 -8.81 -1.00
N GLN A 46 -10.33 -9.66 -0.33
CA GLN A 46 -9.74 -10.87 -0.92
C GLN A 46 -8.87 -10.56 -2.15
N GLY A 47 -8.31 -9.34 -2.21
CA GLY A 47 -7.53 -8.88 -3.35
C GLY A 47 -6.21 -9.65 -3.48
N LEU A 48 -5.64 -10.07 -2.35
CA LEU A 48 -4.45 -10.93 -2.35
C LEU A 48 -4.74 -12.32 -2.95
N ALA A 49 -5.90 -12.91 -2.66
CA ALA A 49 -6.22 -14.25 -3.15
C ALA A 49 -6.37 -14.24 -4.68
N GLU A 50 -7.09 -13.25 -5.21
CA GLU A 50 -7.26 -13.04 -6.64
C GLU A 50 -5.92 -12.79 -7.35
N LEU A 51 -5.12 -11.87 -6.81
CA LEU A 51 -3.84 -11.47 -7.40
C LEU A 51 -2.82 -12.61 -7.49
N PHE A 52 -2.80 -13.51 -6.51
CA PHE A 52 -1.92 -14.68 -6.50
C PHE A 52 -2.57 -15.94 -7.09
N GLY A 53 -3.82 -15.87 -7.56
CA GLY A 53 -4.54 -17.01 -8.13
C GLY A 53 -4.76 -18.16 -7.13
N VAL A 54 -4.93 -17.84 -5.84
CA VAL A 54 -5.13 -18.84 -4.76
C VAL A 54 -6.55 -18.81 -4.22
N HIS A 55 -6.93 -19.84 -3.46
CA HIS A 55 -8.21 -19.84 -2.75
C HIS A 55 -8.30 -18.67 -1.75
N PRO A 56 -9.51 -18.11 -1.54
CA PRO A 56 -9.75 -17.04 -0.57
C PRO A 56 -9.08 -17.29 0.78
N LEU A 57 -8.45 -16.26 1.32
CA LEU A 57 -7.78 -16.24 2.62
C LEU A 57 -8.82 -16.06 3.74
N GLU A 58 -9.57 -17.12 3.99
CA GLU A 58 -10.51 -17.26 5.10
C GLU A 58 -9.82 -17.66 6.41
N GLY A 59 -10.42 -17.25 7.54
CA GLY A 59 -10.13 -17.76 8.88
C GLY A 59 -8.92 -17.15 9.59
N ASP A 60 -8.47 -15.96 9.18
CA ASP A 60 -7.27 -15.30 9.73
C ASP A 60 -6.00 -16.19 9.70
N GLU A 61 -5.95 -17.17 8.78
CA GLU A 61 -4.82 -18.09 8.66
C GLU A 61 -3.74 -17.57 7.71
N GLU A 62 -2.50 -17.58 8.18
CA GLU A 62 -1.32 -17.25 7.37
C GLU A 62 -1.03 -18.36 6.35
N ARG A 63 -1.14 -18.06 5.06
CA ARG A 63 -0.88 -19.03 3.98
C ARG A 63 0.25 -18.59 3.08
N ARG A 64 1.08 -19.53 2.62
CA ARG A 64 2.12 -19.20 1.65
C ARG A 64 1.50 -18.90 0.29
N LEU A 65 1.70 -17.68 -0.22
CA LEU A 65 1.22 -17.24 -1.53
C LEU A 65 2.21 -17.62 -2.63
N THR A 66 3.51 -17.39 -2.40
CA THR A 66 4.55 -17.70 -3.40
C THR A 66 5.91 -17.97 -2.75
N ARG A 67 6.82 -18.54 -3.54
CA ARG A 67 8.25 -18.74 -3.22
C ARG A 67 9.10 -18.03 -4.27
N THR A 68 10.23 -17.48 -3.85
CA THR A 68 11.18 -16.86 -4.76
C THR A 68 12.28 -17.87 -5.15
N PRO A 69 12.90 -17.74 -6.33
CA PRO A 69 14.02 -18.61 -6.73
C PRO A 69 15.22 -18.55 -5.77
N THR A 70 15.38 -17.46 -5.01
CA THR A 70 16.44 -17.26 -4.02
C THR A 70 16.14 -17.89 -2.66
N GLY A 71 15.05 -18.65 -2.54
CA GLY A 71 14.69 -19.38 -1.32
C GLY A 71 13.83 -18.60 -0.32
N GLY A 72 13.47 -17.34 -0.64
CA GLY A 72 12.51 -16.56 0.13
C GLY A 72 11.07 -16.96 -0.14
N SER A 73 10.14 -16.35 0.60
CA SER A 73 8.71 -16.67 0.49
C SER A 73 7.83 -15.53 0.97
N VAL A 74 6.67 -15.41 0.32
CA VAL A 74 5.61 -14.48 0.72
C VAL A 74 4.45 -15.30 1.30
N TYR A 75 4.04 -14.94 2.50
CA TYR A 75 2.84 -15.43 3.15
C TYR A 75 1.78 -14.34 3.10
N GLY A 76 0.51 -14.71 2.99
CA GLY A 76 -0.65 -13.84 2.95
C GLY A 76 -1.50 -14.02 4.19
N LEU A 77 -2.08 -12.92 4.65
CA LEU A 77 -3.09 -12.88 5.70
C LEU A 77 -4.15 -11.84 5.31
N SER A 78 -5.40 -12.27 5.14
CA SER A 78 -6.52 -11.34 5.07
C SER A 78 -7.09 -11.22 6.47
N ILE A 79 -7.11 -10.01 7.01
CA ILE A 79 -7.64 -9.73 8.35
C ILE A 79 -9.03 -9.15 8.17
N ASP A 80 -10.03 -9.89 8.63
CA ASP A 80 -11.39 -9.39 8.67
C ASP A 80 -11.68 -8.66 9.98
N ALA A 81 -12.35 -7.51 9.87
CA ALA A 81 -12.65 -6.67 11.03
C ALA A 81 -13.73 -7.25 11.94
N GLU A 82 -14.70 -7.96 11.36
CA GLU A 82 -15.77 -8.61 12.09
C GLU A 82 -15.24 -9.85 12.82
N ASP A 83 -14.43 -10.67 12.15
CA ASP A 83 -13.78 -11.82 12.77
C ASP A 83 -12.85 -11.40 13.92
N ALA A 84 -12.02 -10.36 13.70
CA ALA A 84 -11.15 -9.82 14.74
C ALA A 84 -11.93 -9.27 15.95
N LEU A 85 -13.11 -8.70 15.75
CA LEU A 85 -13.98 -8.25 16.84
C LEU A 85 -14.62 -9.42 17.58
N ARG A 86 -15.08 -10.45 16.86
CA ARG A 86 -15.64 -11.67 17.48
C ARG A 86 -14.59 -12.33 18.37
N GLU A 87 -13.38 -12.55 17.86
CA GLU A 87 -12.25 -13.11 18.63
C GLU A 87 -11.90 -12.28 19.87
N TYR A 88 -11.90 -10.95 19.72
CA TYR A 88 -11.66 -10.04 20.84
C TYR A 88 -12.74 -10.20 21.92
N LEU A 89 -14.02 -10.21 21.54
CA LEU A 89 -15.10 -10.35 22.50
C LEU A 89 -15.09 -11.73 23.18
N ASP A 90 -14.69 -12.79 22.46
CA ASP A 90 -14.55 -14.14 23.01
C ASP A 90 -13.48 -14.17 24.10
N THR A 91 -12.33 -13.59 23.78
CA THR A 91 -11.15 -13.59 24.65
C THR A 91 -11.36 -12.76 25.91
N PHE A 92 -12.01 -11.59 25.80
CA PHE A 92 -12.06 -10.62 26.89
C PHE A 92 -13.41 -10.50 27.62
N TYR A 93 -14.51 -10.95 27.03
CA TYR A 93 -15.86 -10.77 27.62
C TYR A 93 -16.67 -12.06 27.81
N HIS A 94 -16.10 -13.24 27.51
CA HIS A 94 -16.72 -14.57 27.69
C HIS A 94 -18.15 -14.67 27.11
N LEU A 95 -18.20 -15.10 25.85
CA LEU A 95 -19.25 -14.89 24.85
C LEU A 95 -20.61 -15.58 25.05
N GLY A 96 -21.03 -15.93 26.28
CA GLY A 96 -22.33 -16.58 26.49
C GLY A 96 -23.56 -15.72 26.14
N LEU A 97 -23.42 -14.39 26.20
CA LEU A 97 -24.47 -13.41 25.91
C LEU A 97 -24.11 -12.44 24.77
N ALA A 98 -22.83 -12.09 24.61
CA ALA A 98 -22.36 -11.11 23.62
C ALA A 98 -22.41 -11.63 22.17
N GLY A 99 -22.13 -12.92 21.93
CA GLY A 99 -22.18 -13.51 20.58
C GLY A 99 -23.57 -13.46 19.97
N ARG A 100 -24.59 -13.79 20.77
CA ARG A 100 -26.00 -13.71 20.36
C ARG A 100 -26.49 -12.27 20.12
N ALA A 101 -25.85 -11.28 20.74
CA ALA A 101 -26.17 -9.87 20.51
C ALA A 101 -25.53 -9.36 19.20
N LEU A 102 -24.29 -9.75 18.89
CA LEU A 102 -23.64 -9.47 17.60
C LEU A 102 -24.41 -10.07 16.43
N ASP A 103 -24.86 -11.33 16.57
CA ASP A 103 -25.62 -12.03 15.52
C ASP A 103 -27.02 -11.41 15.29
N ARG A 104 -27.55 -10.63 16.25
CA ARG A 104 -28.90 -10.04 16.19
C ARG A 104 -28.91 -8.55 15.85
N PHE A 105 -27.95 -7.78 16.35
CA PHE A 105 -27.83 -6.33 16.10
C PHE A 105 -26.90 -6.01 14.94
N GLY A 106 -26.08 -6.96 14.48
CA GLY A 106 -25.05 -6.72 13.49
C GLY A 106 -23.79 -6.09 14.10
N VAL A 107 -22.63 -6.51 13.61
CA VAL A 107 -21.31 -6.10 14.09
C VAL A 107 -21.03 -4.62 13.84
N ILE A 108 -21.56 -4.07 12.74
CA ILE A 108 -21.40 -2.65 12.35
C ILE A 108 -22.05 -1.71 13.38
N ASP A 109 -23.25 -2.05 13.89
CA ASP A 109 -23.96 -1.25 14.89
C ASP A 109 -23.32 -1.37 16.28
N PHE A 110 -22.70 -2.52 16.59
CA PHE A 110 -21.96 -2.72 17.85
C PHE A 110 -20.63 -1.95 17.87
N VAL A 111 -19.88 -1.93 16.76
CA VAL A 111 -18.62 -1.17 16.66
C VAL A 111 -18.88 0.34 16.73
N THR A 112 -19.87 0.82 15.98
CA THR A 112 -20.21 2.25 15.95
C THR A 112 -20.80 2.75 17.26
N SER A 113 -21.51 1.89 18.01
CA SER A 113 -22.08 2.25 19.32
C SER A 113 -21.10 2.20 20.49
N ILE A 114 -20.05 1.37 20.43
CA ILE A 114 -19.09 1.20 21.53
C ILE A 114 -17.89 2.12 21.43
N ALA A 115 -17.21 2.16 20.28
CA ALA A 115 -15.98 2.95 20.13
C ALA A 115 -15.58 3.18 18.66
N PRO A 116 -15.67 4.43 18.17
CA PRO A 116 -15.06 4.81 16.90
C PRO A 116 -13.57 4.44 16.87
N GLY A 117 -13.15 3.67 15.87
CA GLY A 117 -11.74 3.27 15.69
C GLY A 117 -11.31 1.97 16.39
N LEU A 118 -12.18 1.30 17.18
CA LEU A 118 -11.87 -0.02 17.74
C LEU A 118 -11.51 -1.04 16.64
N ARG A 119 -12.21 -0.98 15.50
CA ARG A 119 -11.90 -1.78 14.31
C ARG A 119 -10.43 -1.65 13.92
N ASP A 120 -9.91 -0.43 13.83
CA ASP A 120 -8.55 -0.17 13.36
C ASP A 120 -7.51 -0.67 14.38
N VAL A 121 -7.81 -0.60 15.70
CA VAL A 121 -6.98 -1.17 16.77
C VAL A 121 -6.88 -2.69 16.64
N LEU A 122 -7.99 -3.37 16.35
CA LEU A 122 -8.03 -4.83 16.22
C LEU A 122 -7.26 -5.29 14.98
N LEU A 123 -7.51 -4.66 13.84
CA LEU A 123 -6.82 -4.95 12.57
C LEU A 123 -5.31 -4.76 12.71
N THR A 124 -4.87 -3.63 13.27
CA THR A 124 -3.45 -3.34 13.49
C THR A 124 -2.82 -4.21 14.59
N GLY A 125 -3.62 -4.75 15.50
CA GLY A 125 -3.20 -5.71 16.53
C GLY A 125 -2.57 -6.98 15.95
N LYS A 126 -3.21 -7.59 14.95
CA LYS A 126 -2.68 -8.79 14.26
C LYS A 126 -1.36 -8.50 13.54
N VAL A 127 -1.26 -7.34 12.87
CA VAL A 127 -0.02 -6.87 12.24
C VAL A 127 1.09 -6.68 13.28
N TYR A 128 0.77 -6.07 14.42
CA TYR A 128 1.71 -5.91 15.54
C TYR A 128 2.20 -7.25 16.07
N GLU A 129 1.32 -8.25 16.23
CA GLU A 129 1.72 -9.58 16.65
C GLU A 129 2.71 -10.23 15.67
N ALA A 130 2.46 -10.13 14.37
CA ALA A 130 3.36 -10.66 13.34
C ALA A 130 4.76 -10.03 13.42
N VAL A 131 4.84 -8.70 13.54
CA VAL A 131 6.12 -7.99 13.70
C VAL A 131 6.82 -8.37 15.01
N ARG A 132 6.07 -8.48 16.10
CA ARG A 132 6.59 -8.82 17.43
C ARG A 132 7.21 -10.22 17.48
N ARG A 133 6.73 -11.17 16.67
CA ARG A 133 7.35 -12.52 16.57
C ARG A 133 8.81 -12.42 16.12
N GLY A 134 9.12 -11.53 15.18
CA GLY A 134 10.49 -11.25 14.73
C GLY A 134 11.36 -10.64 15.83
N GLN A 135 10.84 -9.64 16.54
CA GLN A 135 11.55 -9.01 17.67
C GLN A 135 11.88 -10.01 18.81
N LYS A 136 11.06 -11.05 18.97
CA LYS A 136 11.25 -12.13 19.94
C LYS A 136 12.09 -13.31 19.42
N GLY A 137 12.48 -13.30 18.14
CA GLY A 137 13.22 -14.41 17.53
C GLY A 137 12.45 -15.73 17.50
N LEU A 138 11.12 -15.68 17.34
CA LEU A 138 10.31 -16.90 17.32
C LEU A 138 10.49 -17.68 16.00
N PRO A 139 10.34 -19.02 15.99
CA PRO A 139 10.50 -19.82 14.78
C PRO A 139 9.53 -19.47 13.63
N THR A 140 8.37 -18.90 13.97
CA THR A 140 7.35 -18.43 13.02
C THR A 140 7.51 -16.97 12.62
N ALA A 141 8.64 -16.34 12.96
CA ALA A 141 8.91 -14.95 12.63
C ALA A 141 8.99 -14.71 11.12
N TYR A 142 8.57 -13.49 10.75
CA TYR A 142 8.81 -12.90 9.44
C TYR A 142 9.96 -11.92 9.53
N ASP A 143 10.72 -11.83 8.45
CA ASP A 143 11.79 -10.85 8.27
C ASP A 143 11.25 -9.42 8.10
N ALA A 144 10.10 -9.32 7.44
CA ALA A 144 9.37 -8.08 7.21
C ALA A 144 7.87 -8.37 7.07
N VAL A 145 7.06 -7.39 7.43
CA VAL A 145 5.61 -7.39 7.22
C VAL A 145 5.28 -6.24 6.28
N VAL A 146 4.49 -6.52 5.24
CA VAL A 146 3.91 -5.53 4.32
C VAL A 146 2.41 -5.47 4.59
N LEU A 147 1.90 -4.28 4.89
CA LEU A 147 0.49 -4.04 5.13
C LEU A 147 -0.10 -3.26 3.95
N ASP A 148 -1.00 -3.89 3.19
CA ASP A 148 -1.93 -3.21 2.29
C ASP A 148 -2.99 -2.49 3.14
N ALA A 149 -2.74 -1.20 3.35
CA ALA A 149 -3.48 -0.37 4.28
C ALA A 149 -4.68 0.30 3.60
N PRO A 150 -5.63 0.85 4.38
CA PRO A 150 -6.74 1.60 3.83
C PRO A 150 -6.29 2.78 2.94
N PRO A 151 -7.17 3.29 2.06
CA PRO A 151 -6.85 4.42 1.19
C PRO A 151 -6.36 5.67 1.93
N THR A 152 -5.68 6.55 1.19
CA THR A 152 -5.12 7.84 1.67
C THR A 152 -6.08 8.67 2.50
N GLY A 153 -7.36 8.77 2.10
CA GLY A 153 -8.38 9.50 2.88
C GLY A 153 -8.66 8.93 4.28
N ARG A 154 -8.23 7.70 4.59
CA ARG A 154 -8.39 7.04 5.90
C ARG A 154 -7.08 6.73 6.61
N ILE A 155 -5.92 6.85 5.94
CA ILE A 155 -4.65 6.38 6.49
C ILE A 155 -4.24 7.13 7.76
N GLY A 156 -4.47 8.44 7.81
CA GLY A 156 -4.16 9.26 8.99
C GLY A 156 -4.94 8.81 10.22
N GLN A 157 -6.24 8.52 10.07
CA GLN A 157 -7.09 8.01 11.16
C GLN A 157 -6.69 6.58 11.55
N PHE A 158 -6.47 5.72 10.56
CA PHE A 158 -6.11 4.31 10.76
C PHE A 158 -4.79 4.15 11.54
N LEU A 159 -3.79 4.99 11.26
CA LEU A 159 -2.50 4.96 11.94
C LEU A 159 -2.49 5.80 13.24
N ASN A 160 -3.40 6.75 13.39
CA ASN A 160 -3.55 7.54 14.62
C ASN A 160 -4.45 6.84 15.65
N ILE A 161 -3.90 5.78 16.23
CA ILE A 161 -4.59 4.91 17.20
C ILE A 161 -4.89 5.63 18.53
N HIS A 162 -4.21 6.73 18.85
CA HIS A 162 -4.40 7.44 20.13
C HIS A 162 -5.80 8.04 20.26
N ASP A 163 -6.34 8.59 19.17
CA ASP A 163 -7.67 9.19 19.17
C ASP A 163 -8.76 8.12 19.29
N ALA A 164 -8.59 6.98 18.61
CA ALA A 164 -9.52 5.84 18.64
C ALA A 164 -9.71 5.26 20.06
N VAL A 165 -8.67 5.30 20.90
CA VAL A 165 -8.70 4.66 22.23
C VAL A 165 -8.98 5.66 23.35
N SER A 166 -9.02 6.95 23.05
CA SER A 166 -9.43 7.99 24.02
C SER A 166 -10.89 7.85 24.47
N GLY A 167 -11.75 7.24 23.64
CA GLY A 167 -13.14 6.92 23.96
C GLY A 167 -13.34 5.60 24.71
N ILE A 168 -12.29 4.78 24.81
CA ILE A 168 -12.31 3.46 25.46
C ILE A 168 -11.74 3.59 26.88
N ALA A 169 -12.20 2.75 27.81
CA ALA A 169 -11.88 2.79 29.24
C ALA A 169 -10.41 3.17 29.56
N LYS A 170 -10.21 4.03 30.57
CA LYS A 170 -8.91 4.60 30.98
C LYS A 170 -7.84 3.56 31.36
N VAL A 171 -8.24 2.31 31.61
CA VAL A 171 -7.37 1.19 32.02
C VAL A 171 -7.93 -0.10 31.39
N GLY A 172 -7.05 -0.94 30.84
CA GLY A 172 -7.45 -2.25 30.30
C GLY A 172 -6.54 -2.77 29.18
N PRO A 173 -6.75 -4.02 28.74
CA PRO A 173 -5.94 -4.67 27.70
C PRO A 173 -5.94 -3.92 26.37
N ILE A 174 -7.07 -3.32 25.95
CA ILE A 174 -7.17 -2.52 24.72
C ILE A 174 -6.18 -1.35 24.76
N ARG A 175 -6.10 -0.63 25.88
CA ARG A 175 -5.21 0.53 26.00
C ARG A 175 -3.74 0.13 25.85
N SER A 176 -3.33 -0.94 26.52
CA SER A 176 -1.97 -1.48 26.42
C SER A 176 -1.63 -1.93 24.99
N GLN A 177 -2.59 -2.58 24.31
CA GLN A 177 -2.44 -2.98 22.92
C GLN A 177 -2.31 -1.77 22.00
N ALA A 178 -3.20 -0.79 22.12
CA ALA A 178 -3.17 0.45 21.36
C ALA A 178 -1.86 1.24 21.54
N ASP A 179 -1.37 1.36 22.78
CA ASP A 179 -0.09 2.01 23.07
C ASP A 179 1.07 1.24 22.43
N SER A 180 1.03 -0.09 22.44
CA SER A 180 2.04 -0.96 21.81
C SER A 180 2.05 -0.82 20.28
N VAL A 181 0.88 -0.81 19.64
CA VAL A 181 0.76 -0.62 18.19
C VAL A 181 1.21 0.79 17.81
N ALA A 182 0.79 1.82 18.55
CA ALA A 182 1.23 3.19 18.28
C ALA A 182 2.75 3.37 18.44
N ALA A 183 3.37 2.64 19.38
CA ALA A 183 4.82 2.62 19.52
C ALA A 183 5.49 1.94 18.31
N LEU A 184 4.92 0.84 17.80
CA LEU A 184 5.41 0.18 16.58
C LEU A 184 5.29 1.11 15.36
N LEU A 185 4.17 1.79 15.17
CA LEU A 185 3.95 2.67 14.01
C LEU A 185 4.92 3.86 13.97
N ARG A 186 5.36 4.34 15.13
CA ARG A 186 6.37 5.41 15.27
C ARG A 186 7.81 4.90 15.31
N ALA A 187 8.02 3.58 15.34
CA ALA A 187 9.36 3.02 15.40
C ALA A 187 10.13 3.34 14.11
N ARG A 188 11.45 3.52 14.21
CA ARG A 188 12.32 3.72 13.03
C ARG A 188 12.31 2.52 12.07
N THR A 189 11.83 1.37 12.52
CA THR A 189 11.67 0.15 11.75
C THR A 189 10.33 0.08 11.01
N THR A 190 9.49 1.13 11.09
CA THR A 190 8.23 1.24 10.35
C THR A 190 8.33 2.36 9.32
N ILE A 191 7.84 2.10 8.10
CA ILE A 191 7.89 3.03 6.98
C ILE A 191 6.58 2.98 6.18
N VAL A 192 6.07 4.14 5.78
CA VAL A 192 4.85 4.26 4.96
C VAL A 192 5.21 4.61 3.52
N HIS A 193 4.71 3.84 2.56
CA HIS A 193 4.81 4.07 1.14
C HIS A 193 3.46 4.55 0.59
N LEU A 194 3.45 5.59 -0.23
CA LEU A 194 2.24 6.17 -0.80
C LEU A 194 2.21 5.93 -2.31
N VAL A 195 1.26 5.14 -2.76
CA VAL A 195 1.03 4.78 -4.16
C VAL A 195 0.08 5.78 -4.80
N THR A 196 0.50 6.38 -5.91
CA THR A 196 -0.25 7.39 -6.64
C THR A 196 -0.19 7.14 -8.14
N LEU A 197 -1.13 7.73 -8.87
CA LEU A 197 -1.05 7.87 -10.33
C LEU A 197 -0.72 9.33 -10.64
N LEU A 198 -0.15 9.60 -11.81
CA LEU A 198 0.10 10.97 -12.29
C LEU A 198 -1.18 11.63 -12.82
N GLU A 199 -2.19 11.68 -11.95
CA GLU A 199 -3.50 12.32 -12.15
C GLU A 199 -3.78 13.30 -11.00
N ASP A 200 -4.68 14.26 -11.21
CA ASP A 200 -4.85 15.38 -10.28
C ASP A 200 -5.34 14.96 -8.88
N MET A 201 -6.33 14.07 -8.80
CA MET A 201 -6.88 13.61 -7.52
C MET A 201 -5.90 12.71 -6.74
N PRO A 202 -5.32 11.64 -7.32
CA PRO A 202 -4.31 10.84 -6.64
C PRO A 202 -3.13 11.65 -6.08
N VAL A 203 -2.60 12.60 -6.85
CA VAL A 203 -1.49 13.47 -6.41
C VAL A 203 -1.91 14.33 -5.22
N THR A 204 -3.09 14.96 -5.30
CA THR A 204 -3.60 15.81 -4.22
C THR A 204 -3.84 15.00 -2.94
N GLU A 205 -4.46 13.83 -3.03
CA GLU A 205 -4.64 12.95 -1.86
C GLU A 205 -3.31 12.47 -1.27
N THR A 206 -2.28 12.30 -2.10
CA THR A 206 -0.94 11.94 -1.64
C THR A 206 -0.31 13.08 -0.84
N GLU A 207 -0.37 14.31 -1.34
CA GLU A 207 0.10 15.51 -0.62
C GLU A 207 -0.63 15.66 0.73
N GLU A 208 -1.96 15.50 0.74
CA GLU A 208 -2.79 15.54 1.95
C GLU A 208 -2.43 14.42 2.94
N ALA A 209 -2.20 13.20 2.45
CA ALA A 209 -1.79 12.08 3.30
C ALA A 209 -0.42 12.30 3.94
N VAL A 210 0.55 12.85 3.21
CA VAL A 210 1.86 13.25 3.78
C VAL A 210 1.66 14.27 4.90
N ALA A 211 0.85 15.30 4.66
CA ALA A 211 0.55 16.32 5.67
C ALA A 211 -0.18 15.74 6.90
N ALA A 212 -1.12 14.82 6.69
CA ALA A 212 -1.89 14.17 7.76
C ALA A 212 -1.05 13.21 8.62
N LEU A 213 -0.02 12.58 8.04
CA LEU A 213 0.86 11.66 8.76
C LEU A 213 1.95 12.38 9.55
N ALA A 214 2.35 13.59 9.15
CA ALA A 214 3.43 14.33 9.79
C ALA A 214 3.26 14.53 11.32
N PRO A 215 2.08 14.89 11.87
CA PRO A 215 1.89 15.06 13.32
C PRO A 215 2.01 13.75 14.11
N SER A 216 1.76 12.59 13.47
CA SER A 216 1.75 11.30 14.15
C SER A 216 3.15 10.80 14.53
N GLY A 217 4.19 11.37 13.91
CA GLY A 217 5.58 10.90 14.01
C GLY A 217 5.86 9.64 13.17
N THR A 218 4.89 9.18 12.38
CA THR A 218 5.07 8.07 11.44
C THR A 218 5.96 8.52 10.29
N ARG A 219 6.94 7.69 9.92
CA ARG A 219 7.86 7.99 8.82
C ARG A 219 7.21 7.68 7.47
N VAL A 220 6.99 8.71 6.67
CA VAL A 220 6.73 8.53 5.24
C VAL A 220 8.06 8.27 4.53
N GLY A 221 8.11 7.17 3.80
CA GLY A 221 9.27 6.66 3.09
C GLY A 221 9.30 7.12 1.65
N THR A 222 8.55 6.43 0.81
CA THR A 222 8.61 6.60 -0.65
C THR A 222 7.23 6.90 -1.22
N ILE A 223 7.19 7.77 -2.22
CA ILE A 223 6.03 7.93 -3.10
C ILE A 223 6.27 7.06 -4.34
N ILE A 224 5.32 6.16 -4.64
CA ILE A 224 5.39 5.22 -5.75
C ILE A 224 4.40 5.70 -6.81
N GLU A 225 4.91 6.24 -7.90
CA GLU A 225 4.14 6.61 -9.09
C GLU A 225 3.89 5.34 -9.89
N ASN A 226 2.66 4.85 -9.85
CA ASN A 226 2.27 3.62 -10.52
C ASN A 226 1.71 3.91 -11.92
N MET A 227 1.76 2.89 -12.78
CA MET A 227 1.24 2.93 -14.16
C MET A 227 1.85 4.08 -14.98
N VAL A 228 3.13 4.37 -14.78
CA VAL A 228 3.84 5.38 -15.56
C VAL A 228 4.02 4.84 -16.97
N SER A 229 3.61 5.61 -17.97
CA SER A 229 3.85 5.27 -19.37
C SER A 229 5.14 5.96 -19.83
N PRO A 230 6.11 5.22 -20.39
CA PRO A 230 7.30 5.85 -20.94
C PRO A 230 6.91 6.77 -22.09
N SER A 231 7.37 8.01 -22.05
CA SER A 231 7.13 8.96 -23.14
C SER A 231 8.04 8.62 -24.32
N PRO A 232 7.51 8.52 -25.55
CA PRO A 232 8.32 8.32 -26.75
C PRO A 232 9.05 9.61 -27.19
N PHE A 233 8.80 10.74 -26.52
CA PHE A 233 9.31 12.05 -26.91
C PHE A 233 10.52 12.45 -26.06
N GLU A 234 11.50 13.09 -26.70
CA GLU A 234 12.56 13.77 -25.96
C GLU A 234 11.99 15.00 -25.24
N PRO A 235 12.44 15.33 -24.01
CA PRO A 235 11.92 16.48 -23.26
C PRO A 235 12.03 17.81 -24.02
N ALA A 236 13.06 17.97 -24.86
CA ALA A 236 13.31 19.19 -25.63
C ALA A 236 12.24 19.47 -26.69
N VAL A 237 11.59 18.44 -27.24
CA VAL A 237 10.59 18.60 -28.31
C VAL A 237 9.15 18.53 -27.79
N LEU A 238 8.95 18.16 -26.53
CA LEU A 238 7.64 17.84 -25.97
C LEU A 238 6.67 19.03 -26.03
N ALA A 239 7.14 20.24 -25.70
CA ALA A 239 6.35 21.46 -25.76
C ALA A 239 5.92 21.80 -27.20
N ASP A 240 6.84 21.65 -28.17
CA ASP A 240 6.57 21.92 -29.58
C ASP A 240 5.59 20.89 -30.18
N VAL A 241 5.75 19.61 -29.83
CA VAL A 241 4.83 18.53 -30.23
C VAL A 241 3.44 18.80 -29.66
N ALA A 242 3.33 19.12 -28.37
CA ALA A 242 2.06 19.43 -27.70
C ALA A 242 1.36 20.66 -28.31
N ALA A 243 2.13 21.66 -28.76
CA ALA A 243 1.62 22.83 -29.47
C ALA A 243 1.21 22.54 -30.92
N GLY A 244 1.42 21.32 -31.43
CA GLY A 244 1.14 20.94 -32.81
C GLY A 244 2.12 21.56 -33.82
N ALA A 245 3.31 21.96 -33.38
CA ALA A 245 4.31 22.62 -34.23
C ALA A 245 5.12 21.64 -35.10
N VAL A 246 4.87 20.33 -34.96
CA VAL A 246 5.62 19.29 -35.67
C VAL A 246 4.93 18.88 -36.96
N ASN A 247 5.66 18.97 -38.07
CA ASN A 247 5.23 18.46 -39.36
C ASN A 247 5.79 17.06 -39.60
N LEU A 248 4.91 16.07 -39.65
CA LEU A 248 5.27 14.69 -39.98
C LEU A 248 5.31 14.47 -41.49
N SER A 249 6.24 13.63 -41.94
CA SER A 249 6.37 13.22 -43.33
C SER A 249 6.64 11.72 -43.40
N VAL A 250 5.63 10.92 -43.06
CA VAL A 250 5.72 9.46 -43.12
C VAL A 250 5.72 9.02 -44.60
N PRO A 251 6.73 8.24 -45.05
CA PRO A 251 6.80 7.77 -46.43
C PRO A 251 5.53 7.02 -46.85
N GLY A 252 4.95 7.41 -47.99
CA GLY A 252 3.74 6.79 -48.55
C GLY A 252 2.42 7.26 -47.96
N TRP A 253 2.43 8.26 -47.06
CA TRP A 253 1.22 8.86 -46.49
C TRP A 253 0.90 10.19 -47.15
N ASP A 254 -0.38 10.51 -47.26
CA ASP A 254 -0.85 11.83 -47.72
C ASP A 254 -0.77 12.88 -46.59
N GLU A 255 -1.00 14.14 -46.94
CA GLU A 255 -0.95 15.26 -45.99
C GLU A 255 -2.00 15.09 -44.88
N GLN A 256 -3.18 14.55 -45.19
CA GLN A 256 -4.25 14.38 -44.22
C GLN A 256 -3.88 13.36 -43.14
N ARG A 257 -3.34 12.19 -43.52
CA ARG A 257 -2.87 11.17 -42.58
C ARG A 257 -1.73 11.66 -41.72
N ASN A 258 -0.77 12.40 -42.30
CA ASN A 258 0.33 13.01 -41.54
C ASN A 258 -0.20 14.03 -40.51
N LYS A 259 -1.21 14.84 -40.87
CA LYS A 259 -1.86 15.77 -39.93
C LYS A 259 -2.60 15.05 -38.80
N THR A 260 -3.32 13.97 -39.10
CA THR A 260 -4.01 13.17 -38.08
C THR A 260 -3.03 12.59 -37.07
N LEU A 261 -1.94 11.97 -37.53
CA LEU A 261 -0.91 11.41 -36.65
C LEU A 261 -0.20 12.49 -35.83
N ALA A 262 0.08 13.66 -36.42
CA ALA A 262 0.65 14.78 -35.68
C ALA A 262 -0.29 15.26 -34.56
N GLY A 263 -1.61 15.24 -34.80
CA GLY A 263 -2.62 15.51 -33.77
C GLY A 263 -2.61 14.49 -32.64
N GLU A 264 -2.48 13.19 -32.93
CA GLU A 264 -2.36 12.14 -31.91
C GLU A 264 -1.11 12.32 -31.04
N PHE A 265 0.04 12.64 -31.65
CA PHE A 265 1.26 12.96 -30.91
C PHE A 265 1.13 14.24 -30.07
N ALA A 266 0.43 15.26 -30.56
CA ALA A 266 0.18 16.48 -29.79
C ALA A 266 -0.64 16.19 -28.52
N VAL A 267 -1.66 15.34 -28.61
CA VAL A 267 -2.45 14.91 -27.45
C VAL A 267 -1.59 14.15 -26.45
N GLU A 268 -0.78 13.21 -26.92
CA GLU A 268 0.10 12.41 -26.07
C GLU A 268 1.20 13.26 -25.39
N ALA A 269 1.77 14.22 -26.13
CA ALA A 269 2.76 15.15 -25.59
C ALA A 269 2.15 16.10 -24.55
N ALA A 270 0.93 16.60 -24.79
CA ALA A 270 0.21 17.40 -23.81
C ALA A 270 -0.07 16.61 -22.52
N ARG A 271 -0.50 15.35 -22.65
CA ARG A 271 -0.68 14.43 -21.50
C ARG A 271 0.61 14.25 -20.72
N THR A 272 1.74 14.04 -21.42
CA THR A 272 3.06 13.89 -20.80
C THR A 272 3.47 15.17 -20.04
N LEU A 273 3.22 16.36 -20.60
CA LEU A 273 3.52 17.64 -19.94
C LEU A 273 2.72 17.80 -18.63
N GLU A 274 1.43 17.46 -18.66
CA GLU A 274 0.62 17.51 -17.44
C GLU A 274 1.12 16.51 -16.39
N GLN A 275 1.53 15.31 -16.81
CA GLN A 275 2.14 14.32 -15.92
C GLN A 275 3.46 14.83 -15.33
N GLN A 276 4.30 15.55 -16.09
CA GLN A 276 5.51 16.19 -15.58
C GLN A 276 5.20 17.25 -14.51
N VAL A 277 4.17 18.08 -14.72
CA VAL A 277 3.73 19.07 -13.71
C VAL A 277 3.30 18.38 -12.41
N ARG A 278 2.64 17.23 -12.51
CA ARG A 278 2.22 16.40 -11.38
C ARG A 278 3.39 15.70 -10.68
N HIS A 279 4.34 15.18 -11.44
CA HIS A 279 5.60 14.65 -10.90
C HIS A 279 6.37 15.73 -10.13
N ASP A 280 6.49 16.94 -10.69
CA ASP A 280 7.14 18.08 -10.04
C ASP A 280 6.46 18.50 -8.74
N ARG A 281 5.13 18.34 -8.63
CA ARG A 281 4.41 18.54 -7.37
C ARG A 281 4.89 17.56 -6.30
N LEU A 282 4.98 16.28 -6.64
CA LEU A 282 5.43 15.24 -5.70
C LEU A 282 6.91 15.43 -5.33
N LEU A 283 7.77 15.80 -6.29
CA LEU A 283 9.18 16.12 -6.02
C LEU A 283 9.36 17.21 -4.95
N ARG A 284 8.46 18.22 -4.93
CA ARG A 284 8.50 19.30 -3.93
C ARG A 284 8.23 18.83 -2.50
N LEU A 285 7.70 17.63 -2.30
CA LEU A 285 7.53 17.04 -0.97
C LEU A 285 8.87 16.62 -0.35
N GLY A 286 9.95 16.55 -1.14
CA GLY A 286 11.29 16.19 -0.65
C GLY A 286 11.41 14.72 -0.21
N LEU A 287 10.50 13.86 -0.66
CA LEU A 287 10.48 12.44 -0.38
C LEU A 287 11.06 11.66 -1.59
N PRO A 288 11.70 10.51 -1.35
CA PRO A 288 12.03 9.55 -2.40
C PRO A 288 10.83 9.25 -3.31
N LEU A 289 11.10 9.21 -4.62
CA LEU A 289 10.13 8.90 -5.66
C LEU A 289 10.62 7.71 -6.48
N VAL A 290 9.70 6.80 -6.76
CA VAL A 290 9.94 5.59 -7.54
C VAL A 290 8.81 5.45 -8.55
N GLN A 291 9.14 4.99 -9.76
CA GLN A 291 8.17 4.78 -10.83
C GLN A 291 7.99 3.30 -11.10
N VAL A 292 6.75 2.88 -11.27
CA VAL A 292 6.40 1.54 -11.74
C VAL A 292 5.68 1.69 -13.07
N ASP A 293 6.21 1.01 -14.08
CA ASP A 293 5.72 1.11 -15.45
C ASP A 293 4.31 0.52 -15.59
N PHE A 294 3.53 1.08 -16.51
CA PHE A 294 2.25 0.49 -16.91
C PHE A 294 2.47 -0.81 -17.69
N ASP A 295 1.84 -1.90 -17.23
CA ASP A 295 1.81 -3.17 -17.96
C ASP A 295 0.52 -3.29 -18.79
N PRO A 296 0.61 -3.26 -20.15
CA PRO A 296 -0.56 -3.37 -21.02
C PRO A 296 -1.18 -4.78 -21.06
N LEU A 297 -0.48 -5.81 -20.58
CA LEU A 297 -0.96 -7.20 -20.56
C LEU A 297 -1.82 -7.51 -19.32
N GLY A 298 -1.88 -6.58 -18.37
CA GLY A 298 -2.58 -6.74 -17.11
C GLY A 298 -1.68 -7.24 -15.99
N VAL A 299 -2.28 -7.51 -14.83
CA VAL A 299 -1.53 -7.91 -13.62
C VAL A 299 -1.84 -9.36 -13.28
N ASP A 300 -0.80 -10.19 -13.17
CA ASP A 300 -0.85 -11.56 -12.70
C ASP A 300 0.33 -11.86 -11.76
N ALA A 301 0.46 -13.12 -11.34
CA ALA A 301 1.53 -13.52 -10.43
C ALA A 301 2.95 -13.37 -11.03
N GLU A 302 3.11 -13.42 -12.35
CA GLU A 302 4.40 -13.23 -13.01
C GLU A 302 4.77 -11.75 -13.08
N SER A 303 3.80 -10.88 -13.43
CA SER A 303 4.07 -9.44 -13.48
C SER A 303 4.37 -8.83 -12.11
N LEU A 304 3.94 -9.46 -11.01
CA LEU A 304 4.41 -9.10 -9.66
C LEU A 304 5.92 -9.19 -9.50
N PHE A 305 6.60 -10.13 -10.16
CA PHE A 305 8.06 -10.23 -10.10
C PHE A 305 8.74 -9.15 -10.94
N ALA A 306 8.14 -8.72 -12.05
CA ALA A 306 8.62 -7.57 -12.81
C ALA A 306 8.49 -6.27 -12.00
N ILE A 307 7.36 -6.07 -11.33
CA ILE A 307 7.18 -4.95 -10.39
C ILE A 307 8.19 -5.05 -9.24
N ALA A 308 8.43 -6.24 -8.70
CA ALA A 308 9.40 -6.44 -7.63
C ALA A 308 10.84 -6.10 -8.04
N GLU A 309 11.21 -6.35 -9.30
CA GLU A 309 12.50 -5.97 -9.89
C GLU A 309 12.62 -4.44 -9.98
N GLN A 310 11.63 -3.78 -10.59
CA GLN A 310 11.60 -2.30 -10.69
C GLN A 310 11.68 -1.64 -9.31
N LEU A 311 10.94 -2.15 -8.33
CA LEU A 311 10.99 -1.66 -6.95
C LEU A 311 12.34 -1.95 -6.31
N THR A 312 12.96 -3.10 -6.57
CA THR A 312 14.28 -3.46 -6.01
C THR A 312 15.40 -2.55 -6.51
N ASP A 313 15.36 -2.15 -7.77
CA ASP A 313 16.38 -1.31 -8.38
C ASP A 313 16.30 0.15 -7.92
N GLN A 314 15.07 0.62 -7.67
CA GLN A 314 14.82 2.03 -7.35
C GLN A 314 14.70 2.30 -5.85
N LEU A 315 14.15 1.37 -5.08
CA LEU A 315 14.14 1.48 -3.63
C LEU A 315 15.51 1.05 -3.08
N ALA A 316 16.08 1.86 -2.18
CA ALA A 316 17.20 1.45 -1.35
C ALA A 316 16.75 0.42 -0.29
N LEU A 317 16.11 -0.67 -0.71
CA LEU A 317 15.74 -1.79 0.15
C LEU A 317 17.03 -2.35 0.75
N GLU A 318 17.13 -2.22 2.07
CA GLU A 318 18.35 -2.47 2.82
C GLU A 318 19.00 -3.81 2.46
N ALA A 319 20.32 -3.79 2.27
CA ALA A 319 21.14 -4.96 2.02
C ALA A 319 20.99 -5.98 3.17
N ALA A 320 21.15 -7.26 2.84
CA ALA A 320 21.02 -8.39 3.76
C ALA A 320 22.03 -8.34 4.91
#